data_AF-A0A975NZY3-F1
#
_entry.id   AF-A0A975NZY3-F1
#
_cell.length_a   1.000
_cell.length_b   1.000
_cell.length_c   1.000
_cell.angle_alpha   90.00
_cell.angle_beta   90.00
_cell.angle_gamma   90.00
#
_symmetry.space_group_name_H-M   'P 1'
#
loop_
_entity.id
_entity.type
_entity.pdbx_description
1 polymer ?
#
loop_
_entity_poly.entity_id
_entity_poly.type
_entity_poly.pdbx_seq_one_letter_code
_entity_poly.pdbx_strand_id
1 'polypeptide(L)'
;MTIIAYLNVGGAHSLIGDLLISGKGDQGPTASVNLPASRDVNSRFSFPKDSFAVGLQQKVVVLNASLAIAWSGSFLQAQGFFEDLEPLRAITRVDPTFLQSILDNIERERIDDLSIIAMVAHDGQCSLVTHRVDPPTDYGVAENVVCSGSGSNTFRELISQHAANLEVLFPNLSKEEQGANFDLNLVGSMQSEEFSSPSGILAGWGGGFEVARLSDGRISKIDNIFSLHFYVREGVTGELDLYWLPDFRHTSYWNDITVVQAMEHPVNESGLMLPGRRDVFVTGPPGKPNPDMSGFILPDYHQQSVIMASIEFPATFDVITAPSFGDEPAIRFDAPIGSDRVHVSFDINFLAQLIAISHQKWGKPTHFRGVTPRPG
;
A
#
# COMPACT_ATOMS: atom_id res chain seq x y z
N MET A 1 -14.76 -2.46 6.92
CA MET A 1 -13.55 -3.29 7.06
C MET A 1 -12.44 -2.56 6.30
N THR A 2 -11.20 -2.54 6.82
CA THR A 2 -10.11 -1.64 6.36
C THR A 2 -8.87 -1.79 7.25
N ILE A 3 -7.74 -1.23 6.83
CA ILE A 3 -6.66 -0.77 7.71
C ILE A 3 -6.42 0.72 7.48
N ILE A 4 -6.42 1.49 8.56
CA ILE A 4 -5.78 2.81 8.61
C ILE A 4 -4.76 2.83 9.74
N ALA A 5 -3.63 3.49 9.53
CA ALA A 5 -2.59 3.57 10.53
C ALA A 5 -1.79 4.85 10.43
N TYR A 6 -1.26 5.29 11.57
CA TYR A 6 -0.21 6.27 11.68
C TYR A 6 0.98 5.65 12.41
N LEU A 7 2.18 6.08 12.02
CA LEU A 7 3.42 5.77 12.71
C LEU A 7 4.40 6.95 12.64
N ASN A 8 5.25 7.06 13.66
CA ASN A 8 6.41 7.94 13.65
C ASN A 8 7.68 7.10 13.80
N VAL A 9 8.57 7.11 12.81
CA VAL A 9 9.86 6.41 12.89
C VAL A 9 10.97 7.41 12.65
N GLY A 10 11.80 7.66 13.65
CA GLY A 10 12.92 8.60 13.52
C GLY A 10 12.51 10.02 13.11
N GLY A 11 11.29 10.46 13.48
CA GLY A 11 10.73 11.76 13.08
C GLY A 11 10.01 11.76 11.74
N ALA A 12 10.03 10.64 10.99
CA ALA A 12 9.23 10.47 9.79
C ALA A 12 7.80 10.08 10.16
N HIS A 13 6.87 11.02 9.99
CA HIS A 13 5.45 10.83 10.25
C HIS A 13 4.73 10.34 9.00
N SER A 14 4.12 9.17 9.09
CA SER A 14 3.40 8.55 7.96
C SER A 14 2.00 8.14 8.34
N LEU A 15 1.09 8.29 7.39
CA LEU A 15 -0.32 7.93 7.45
C LEU A 15 -0.61 6.94 6.31
N ILE A 16 -1.12 5.77 6.66
CA ILE A 16 -1.30 4.63 5.76
C ILE A 16 -2.78 4.25 5.72
N GLY A 17 -3.27 3.84 4.55
CA GLY A 17 -4.61 3.27 4.40
C GLY A 17 -4.71 2.33 3.21
N ASP A 18 -5.56 1.31 3.33
CA ASP A 18 -5.89 0.42 2.22
C ASP A 18 -7.02 0.99 1.34
N LEU A 19 -7.25 0.40 0.16
CA LEU A 19 -8.27 0.87 -0.77
C LEU A 19 -9.58 0.08 -0.72
N LEU A 20 -9.60 -1.15 -0.19
CA LEU A 20 -10.77 -2.03 -0.29
C LEU A 20 -11.99 -1.51 0.48
N ILE A 21 -13.16 -1.51 -0.18
CA ILE A 21 -14.46 -1.38 0.49
C ILE A 21 -15.14 -2.75 0.51
N SER A 22 -15.58 -3.14 1.70
CA SER A 22 -16.36 -4.36 1.93
C SER A 22 -17.78 -4.01 2.39
N GLY A 23 -18.74 -4.78 1.92
CA GLY A 23 -20.14 -4.69 2.31
C GLY A 23 -20.51 -5.76 3.34
N LYS A 24 -21.68 -5.57 3.96
CA LYS A 24 -22.32 -6.59 4.79
C LYS A 24 -23.75 -6.85 4.31
N GLY A 25 -24.21 -8.08 4.46
CA GLY A 25 -25.57 -8.51 4.18
C GLY A 25 -25.66 -9.73 3.26
N ASP A 26 -26.89 -10.15 3.00
CA ASP A 26 -27.20 -11.42 2.33
C ASP A 26 -27.07 -11.35 0.80
N GLN A 27 -27.00 -10.14 0.24
CA GLN A 27 -26.88 -9.93 -1.20
C GLN A 27 -25.60 -9.17 -1.52
N GLY A 28 -24.65 -9.89 -2.10
CA GLY A 28 -23.45 -9.31 -2.69
C GLY A 28 -23.76 -8.48 -3.94
N PRO A 29 -22.74 -7.82 -4.51
CA PRO A 29 -22.89 -7.04 -5.73
C PRO A 29 -23.34 -7.91 -6.90
N THR A 30 -24.17 -7.35 -7.77
CA THR A 30 -24.66 -8.04 -8.98
C THR A 30 -23.63 -8.07 -10.10
N ALA A 31 -22.68 -7.14 -10.09
CA ALA A 31 -21.56 -7.07 -11.02
C ALA A 31 -20.30 -7.69 -10.40
N SER A 32 -19.41 -8.20 -11.26
CA SER A 32 -18.10 -8.67 -10.83
C SER A 32 -17.28 -7.53 -10.22
N VAL A 33 -16.61 -7.83 -9.11
CA VAL A 33 -15.74 -6.87 -8.42
C VAL A 33 -14.30 -7.25 -8.68
N ASN A 34 -13.58 -6.39 -9.42
CA ASN A 34 -12.17 -6.57 -9.71
C ASN A 34 -11.34 -5.76 -8.72
N LEU A 35 -10.26 -6.36 -8.23
CA LEU A 35 -9.24 -5.74 -7.40
C LEU A 35 -7.88 -5.81 -8.11
N PRO A 36 -6.90 -4.95 -7.73
CA PRO A 36 -5.56 -5.00 -8.29
C PRO A 36 -4.88 -6.37 -8.15
N ALA A 37 -5.18 -7.12 -7.09
CA ALA A 37 -4.64 -8.46 -6.87
C ALA A 37 -5.44 -9.60 -7.53
N SER A 38 -6.72 -9.38 -7.86
CA SER A 38 -7.61 -10.48 -8.30
C SER A 38 -8.83 -9.98 -9.06
N ARG A 39 -9.17 -10.66 -10.17
CA ARG A 39 -10.43 -10.45 -10.89
C ARG A 39 -11.56 -11.20 -10.21
N ASP A 40 -12.76 -10.64 -10.31
CA ASP A 40 -14.01 -11.20 -9.80
C ASP A 40 -13.88 -11.83 -8.41
N VAL A 41 -13.42 -11.01 -7.46
CA VAL A 41 -12.97 -11.48 -6.14
C VAL A 41 -14.05 -12.23 -5.36
N ASN A 42 -15.32 -11.85 -5.53
CA ASN A 42 -16.45 -12.46 -4.85
C ASN A 42 -16.82 -13.85 -5.40
N SER A 43 -16.44 -14.16 -6.65
CA SER A 43 -16.60 -15.53 -7.19
C SER A 43 -15.40 -16.41 -6.89
N ARG A 44 -14.20 -15.79 -6.75
CA ARG A 44 -12.95 -16.51 -6.50
C ARG A 44 -12.78 -16.93 -5.04
N PHE A 45 -13.26 -16.11 -4.10
CA PHE A 45 -13.03 -16.34 -2.67
C PHE A 45 -14.34 -16.48 -1.90
N SER A 46 -14.34 -17.39 -0.92
CA SER A 46 -15.45 -17.59 0.01
C SER A 46 -15.32 -16.63 1.19
N PHE A 47 -15.99 -15.50 1.12
CA PHE A 47 -16.03 -14.51 2.21
C PHE A 47 -16.72 -15.08 3.47
N PRO A 48 -16.39 -14.55 4.67
CA PRO A 48 -17.19 -14.79 5.86
C PRO A 48 -18.67 -14.50 5.62
N LYS A 49 -19.53 -15.17 6.39
CA LYS A 49 -20.98 -15.02 6.28
C LYS A 49 -21.38 -13.54 6.30
N ASP A 50 -22.27 -13.16 5.38
CA ASP A 50 -22.83 -11.81 5.25
C ASP A 50 -21.76 -10.74 4.99
N SER A 51 -20.66 -11.08 4.30
CA SER A 51 -19.63 -10.12 3.88
C SER A 51 -19.17 -10.37 2.44
N PHE A 52 -18.74 -9.30 1.76
CA PHE A 52 -18.28 -9.35 0.38
C PHE A 52 -17.46 -8.10 0.04
N ALA A 53 -16.63 -8.16 -1.00
CA ALA A 53 -15.99 -6.97 -1.55
C ALA A 53 -16.98 -6.17 -2.41
N VAL A 54 -16.88 -4.84 -2.35
CA VAL A 54 -17.72 -3.90 -3.11
C VAL A 54 -16.92 -3.17 -4.17
N GLY A 55 -15.70 -2.73 -3.83
CA GLY A 55 -14.88 -1.93 -4.73
C GLY A 55 -13.69 -1.29 -4.01
N LEU A 56 -13.21 -0.17 -4.54
CA LEU A 56 -12.07 0.57 -4.03
C LEU A 56 -12.44 2.03 -3.72
N GLN A 57 -11.91 2.56 -2.62
CA GLN A 57 -12.10 3.94 -2.18
C GLN A 57 -10.81 4.46 -1.55
N GLN A 58 -10.43 5.70 -1.83
CA GLN A 58 -9.33 6.32 -1.08
C GLN A 58 -9.68 6.41 0.40
N LYS A 59 -8.73 5.98 1.23
CA LYS A 59 -8.86 6.09 2.68
C LYS A 59 -7.92 7.10 3.29
N VAL A 60 -6.82 7.43 2.60
CA VAL A 60 -5.94 8.52 2.99
C VAL A 60 -6.25 9.73 2.13
N VAL A 61 -6.80 10.79 2.73
CA VAL A 61 -7.18 12.02 2.03
C VAL A 61 -6.31 13.17 2.49
N VAL A 62 -5.49 13.70 1.59
CA VAL A 62 -4.74 14.95 1.82
C VAL A 62 -5.66 16.11 1.45
N LEU A 63 -6.09 16.89 2.44
CA LEU A 63 -6.97 18.05 2.22
C LEU A 63 -6.15 19.25 1.73
N ASN A 64 -5.01 19.49 2.36
CA ASN A 64 -4.03 20.52 2.00
C ASN A 64 -2.64 20.10 2.53
N ALA A 65 -1.61 20.93 2.31
CA ALA A 65 -0.24 20.63 2.73
C ALA A 65 -0.03 20.55 4.26
N SER A 66 -1.01 20.92 5.08
CA SER A 66 -0.95 20.86 6.55
C SER A 66 -1.88 19.81 7.16
N LEU A 67 -2.75 19.16 6.36
CA LEU A 67 -3.75 18.24 6.88
C LEU A 67 -3.97 17.04 5.95
N ALA A 68 -3.74 15.85 6.50
CA ALA A 68 -4.21 14.60 5.91
C ALA A 68 -5.02 13.80 6.92
N ILE A 69 -6.01 13.06 6.43
CA ILE A 69 -6.95 12.31 7.24
C ILE A 69 -7.10 10.91 6.67
N ALA A 70 -6.93 9.90 7.52
CA ALA A 70 -7.26 8.52 7.22
C ALA A 70 -8.58 8.16 7.88
N TRP A 71 -9.42 7.43 7.16
CA TRP A 71 -10.74 7.03 7.67
C TRP A 71 -11.01 5.54 7.50
N SER A 72 -11.83 5.03 8.41
CA SER A 72 -12.21 3.63 8.53
C SER A 72 -13.66 3.56 8.99
N GLY A 73 -14.40 2.53 8.55
CA GLY A 73 -15.78 2.31 9.01
C GLY A 73 -16.86 2.56 7.95
N SER A 74 -17.93 3.28 8.30
CA SER A 74 -19.08 3.52 7.44
C SER A 74 -18.76 4.47 6.28
N PHE A 75 -18.86 3.98 5.04
CA PHE A 75 -18.60 4.81 3.85
C PHE A 75 -19.54 6.02 3.74
N LEU A 76 -20.84 5.85 4.04
CA LEU A 76 -21.81 6.95 3.97
C LEU A 76 -21.48 8.06 4.97
N GLN A 77 -21.08 7.69 6.19
CA GLN A 77 -20.61 8.67 7.18
C GLN A 77 -19.32 9.35 6.73
N ALA A 78 -18.39 8.60 6.12
CA ALA A 78 -17.16 9.18 5.60
C ALA A 78 -17.43 10.21 4.49
N GLN A 79 -18.39 9.93 3.60
CA GLN A 79 -18.81 10.91 2.58
C GLN A 79 -19.29 12.21 3.23
N GLY A 80 -20.26 12.13 4.14
CA GLY A 80 -20.77 13.31 4.84
C GLY A 80 -19.72 14.03 5.67
N PHE A 81 -18.78 13.30 6.28
CA PHE A 81 -17.66 13.88 7.03
C PHE A 81 -16.72 14.67 6.12
N PHE A 82 -16.31 14.11 4.98
CA PHE A 82 -15.39 14.81 4.08
C PHE A 82 -16.06 15.96 3.32
N GLU A 83 -17.37 15.90 3.08
CA GLU A 83 -18.15 17.05 2.59
C GLU A 83 -18.09 18.23 3.58
N ASP A 84 -18.27 17.97 4.88
CA ASP A 84 -18.18 19.00 5.93
C ASP A 84 -16.77 19.60 6.04
N LEU A 85 -15.73 18.83 5.71
CA LEU A 85 -14.33 19.28 5.75
C LEU A 85 -13.83 19.96 4.48
N GLU A 86 -14.62 19.99 3.41
CA GLU A 86 -14.21 20.58 2.13
C GLU A 86 -13.74 22.05 2.25
N PRO A 87 -14.34 22.92 3.09
CA PRO A 87 -13.83 24.28 3.32
C PRO A 87 -12.38 24.34 3.82
N LEU A 88 -11.89 23.30 4.51
CA LEU A 88 -10.51 23.26 5.02
C LEU A 88 -9.47 23.14 3.90
N ARG A 89 -9.85 22.73 2.68
CA ARG A 89 -8.91 22.66 1.54
C ARG A 89 -8.32 24.03 1.18
N ALA A 90 -9.07 25.11 1.39
CA ALA A 90 -8.64 26.48 1.13
C ALA A 90 -7.72 27.04 2.23
N ILE A 91 -7.62 26.36 3.38
CA ILE A 91 -6.84 26.80 4.53
C ILE A 91 -5.40 26.31 4.40
N THR A 92 -4.42 27.21 4.55
CA THR A 92 -3.00 26.86 4.43
C THR A 92 -2.43 26.17 5.67
N ARG A 93 -2.96 26.49 6.86
CA ARG A 93 -2.54 25.94 8.15
C ARG A 93 -3.74 25.60 9.00
N VAL A 94 -3.83 24.36 9.42
CA VAL A 94 -4.90 23.88 10.30
C VAL A 94 -4.38 23.79 11.73
N ASP A 95 -5.11 24.38 12.67
CA ASP A 95 -4.87 24.20 14.11
C ASP A 95 -5.42 22.83 14.55
N PRO A 96 -4.60 21.95 15.17
CA PRO A 96 -5.06 20.66 15.66
C PRO A 96 -6.25 20.76 16.63
N THR A 97 -6.29 21.80 17.48
CA THR A 97 -7.38 22.00 18.45
C THR A 97 -8.69 22.39 17.76
N PHE A 98 -8.60 23.14 16.66
CA PHE A 98 -9.76 23.45 15.82
C PHE A 98 -10.31 22.19 15.15
N LEU A 99 -9.44 21.33 14.60
CA LEU A 99 -9.88 20.07 14.02
C LEU A 99 -10.53 19.15 15.07
N GLN A 100 -9.94 19.05 16.27
CA GLN A 100 -10.55 18.31 17.39
C GLN A 100 -11.94 18.87 17.72
N SER A 101 -12.10 20.20 17.75
CA SER A 101 -13.40 20.82 18.00
C SER A 101 -14.43 20.48 16.92
N ILE A 102 -14.03 20.35 15.65
CA ILE A 102 -14.94 19.88 14.59
C ILE A 102 -15.41 18.46 14.91
N LEU A 103 -14.48 17.54 15.21
CA LEU A 103 -14.82 16.15 15.54
C LEU A 103 -15.76 16.05 16.75
N ASP A 104 -15.50 16.84 17.80
CA ASP A 104 -16.29 16.83 19.03
C ASP A 104 -17.72 17.38 18.84
N ASN A 105 -17.95 18.18 17.80
CA ASN A 105 -19.25 18.82 17.52
C ASN A 105 -20.03 18.16 16.37
N ILE A 106 -19.48 17.15 15.69
CA ILE A 106 -20.24 16.37 14.71
C ILE A 106 -21.29 15.53 15.45
N GLU A 107 -22.54 15.56 14.96
CA GLU A 107 -23.62 14.72 15.46
C GLU A 107 -23.20 13.25 15.50
N ARG A 108 -23.44 12.57 16.63
CA ARG A 108 -22.97 11.20 16.87
C ARG A 108 -23.39 10.23 15.76
N GLU A 109 -24.62 10.35 15.28
CA GLU A 109 -25.18 9.53 14.21
C GLU A 109 -24.41 9.67 12.88
N ARG A 110 -23.66 10.75 12.69
CA ARG A 110 -22.84 11.01 11.50
C ARG A 110 -21.40 10.53 11.62
N ILE A 111 -20.91 10.16 12.81
CA ILE A 111 -19.48 9.82 13.03
C ILE A 111 -19.25 8.58 13.90
N ASP A 112 -20.27 8.02 14.55
CA ASP A 112 -20.10 6.91 15.48
C ASP A 112 -19.60 5.63 14.80
N ASP A 113 -19.88 5.41 13.51
CA ASP A 113 -19.32 4.25 12.80
C ASP A 113 -18.05 4.59 12.02
N LEU A 114 -17.39 5.70 12.35
CA LEU A 114 -16.10 6.09 11.80
C LEU A 114 -14.97 5.95 12.84
N SER A 115 -13.82 5.52 12.35
CA SER A 115 -12.54 5.74 13.00
C SER A 115 -11.72 6.70 12.15
N ILE A 116 -11.13 7.72 12.78
CA ILE A 116 -10.36 8.77 12.11
C ILE A 116 -8.97 8.87 12.72
N ILE A 117 -7.95 8.97 11.85
CA ILE A 117 -6.59 9.37 12.21
C ILE A 117 -6.24 10.57 11.34
N ALA A 118 -6.10 11.75 11.94
CA ALA A 118 -5.70 12.95 11.24
C ALA A 118 -4.28 13.36 11.62
N MET A 119 -3.48 13.61 10.59
CA MET A 119 -2.12 14.12 10.67
C MET A 119 -2.14 15.62 10.38
N VAL A 120 -1.74 16.44 11.35
CA VAL A 120 -1.77 17.91 11.27
C VAL A 120 -0.35 18.46 11.39
N ALA A 121 0.16 19.07 10.32
CA ALA A 121 1.46 19.71 10.32
C ALA A 121 1.34 21.18 10.75
N HIS A 122 2.06 21.55 11.81
CA HIS A 122 2.08 22.93 12.34
C HIS A 122 3.44 23.21 12.98
N ASP A 123 3.99 24.41 12.74
CA ASP A 123 5.25 24.89 13.34
C ASP A 123 6.44 23.91 13.27
N GLY A 124 6.54 23.16 12.16
CA GLY A 124 7.60 22.16 11.95
C GLY A 124 7.40 20.86 12.73
N GLN A 125 6.25 20.68 13.37
CA GLN A 125 5.84 19.51 14.13
C GLN A 125 4.64 18.82 13.47
N CYS A 126 4.36 17.61 13.93
CA CYS A 126 3.19 16.84 13.59
C CYS A 126 2.36 16.59 14.85
N SER A 127 1.07 16.94 14.80
CA SER A 127 0.10 16.53 15.81
C SER A 127 -0.88 15.52 15.24
N LEU A 128 -1.33 14.63 16.11
CA LEU A 128 -2.39 13.68 15.80
C LEU A 128 -3.70 14.16 16.41
N VAL A 129 -4.76 14.05 15.61
CA VAL A 129 -6.13 14.19 16.07
C VAL A 129 -6.84 12.89 15.71
N THR A 130 -7.49 12.25 16.68
CA THR A 130 -8.00 10.89 16.52
C THR A 130 -9.42 10.72 17.04
N HIS A 131 -10.21 9.87 16.38
CA HIS A 131 -11.55 9.49 16.82
C HIS A 131 -11.75 7.98 16.70
N ARG A 132 -12.17 7.32 17.79
CA ARG A 132 -12.46 5.88 17.86
C ARG A 132 -11.36 4.99 17.26
N VAL A 133 -10.12 5.23 17.66
CA VAL A 133 -8.95 4.42 17.31
C VAL A 133 -8.36 3.83 18.57
N ASP A 134 -7.49 2.83 18.40
CA ASP A 134 -6.77 2.27 19.53
C ASP A 134 -5.75 3.29 20.09
N PRO A 135 -5.44 3.24 21.41
CA PRO A 135 -4.46 4.12 22.00
C PRO A 135 -3.07 3.98 21.33
N PRO A 136 -2.28 5.08 21.25
CA PRO A 136 -0.92 5.02 20.73
C PRO A 136 -0.08 3.97 21.46
N THR A 137 0.65 3.16 20.69
CA THR A 137 1.53 2.09 21.20
C THR A 137 2.89 2.18 20.50
N ASP A 138 3.97 1.91 21.22
CA ASP A 138 5.32 1.89 20.64
C ASP A 138 5.73 0.48 20.24
N TYR A 139 6.41 0.38 19.10
CA TYR A 139 6.98 -0.84 18.54
C TYR A 139 8.45 -0.60 18.18
N GLY A 140 9.32 -0.71 19.18
CA GLY A 140 10.76 -0.47 19.00
C GLY A 140 11.04 0.97 18.53
N VAL A 141 11.52 1.11 17.30
CA VAL A 141 11.82 2.41 16.65
C VAL A 141 10.58 3.12 16.09
N ALA A 142 9.44 2.43 16.00
CA ALA A 142 8.17 3.02 15.60
C ALA A 142 7.41 3.50 16.84
N GLU A 143 7.35 4.81 17.00
CA GLU A 143 6.74 5.49 18.13
C GLU A 143 5.31 5.94 17.81
N ASN A 144 4.49 6.05 18.85
CA ASN A 144 3.13 6.60 18.80
C ASN A 144 2.27 5.95 17.70
N VAL A 145 2.40 4.64 17.51
CA VAL A 145 1.67 3.93 16.45
C VAL A 145 0.20 3.86 16.82
N VAL A 146 -0.64 4.35 15.91
CA VAL A 146 -2.10 4.35 16.06
C VAL A 146 -2.66 3.62 14.85
N CYS A 147 -3.60 2.69 15.04
CA CYS A 147 -4.28 2.05 13.92
C CYS A 147 -5.74 1.73 14.25
N SER A 148 -6.52 1.49 13.21
CA SER A 148 -7.90 1.03 13.32
C SER A 148 -8.30 0.21 12.08
N GLY A 149 -9.41 -0.51 12.22
CA GLY A 149 -9.97 -1.37 11.19
C GLY A 149 -9.64 -2.84 11.40
N SER A 150 -10.20 -3.67 10.52
CA SER A 150 -10.07 -5.13 10.58
C SER A 150 -8.65 -5.64 10.28
N GLY A 151 -7.82 -4.86 9.58
CA GLY A 151 -6.41 -5.19 9.33
C GLY A 151 -5.45 -4.77 10.44
N SER A 152 -5.93 -4.17 11.53
CA SER A 152 -5.07 -3.61 12.59
C SER A 152 -4.19 -4.65 13.28
N ASN A 153 -4.68 -5.87 13.48
CA ASN A 153 -3.87 -6.94 14.08
C ASN A 153 -2.71 -7.37 13.19
N THR A 154 -2.97 -7.62 11.90
CA THR A 154 -1.92 -7.94 10.92
C THR A 154 -0.91 -6.79 10.82
N PHE A 155 -1.38 -5.54 10.81
CA PHE A 155 -0.51 -4.37 10.82
C PHE A 155 0.43 -4.36 12.04
N ARG A 156 -0.09 -4.65 13.24
CA ARG A 156 0.70 -4.73 14.49
C ARG A 156 1.73 -5.86 14.48
N GLU A 157 1.37 -7.00 13.90
CA GLU A 157 2.29 -8.13 13.75
C GLU A 157 3.44 -7.75 12.82
N LEU A 158 3.12 -7.19 11.65
CA LEU A 158 4.11 -6.74 10.68
C LEU A 158 5.02 -5.65 11.25
N ILE A 159 4.48 -4.61 11.90
CA ILE A 159 5.31 -3.54 12.46
C ILE A 159 6.23 -4.06 13.58
N SER A 160 5.76 -5.00 14.40
CA SER A 160 6.59 -5.63 15.44
C SER A 160 7.78 -6.40 14.82
N GLN A 161 7.52 -7.13 13.74
CA GLN A 161 8.56 -7.87 13.01
C GLN A 161 9.55 -6.93 12.31
N HIS A 162 9.06 -5.89 11.63
CA HIS A 162 9.91 -4.95 10.91
C HIS A 162 10.74 -4.08 11.85
N ALA A 163 10.16 -3.58 12.94
CA ALA A 163 10.86 -2.78 13.93
C ALA A 163 12.01 -3.55 14.58
N ALA A 164 11.82 -4.83 14.89
CA ALA A 164 12.87 -5.68 15.45
C ALA A 164 14.03 -5.94 14.47
N ASN A 165 13.77 -5.88 13.17
CA ASN A 165 14.77 -6.18 12.12
C ASN A 165 15.45 -4.93 11.55
N LEU A 166 14.97 -3.73 11.84
CA LEU A 166 15.41 -2.51 11.16
C LEU A 166 16.91 -2.25 11.34
N GLU A 167 17.42 -2.32 12.57
CA GLU A 167 18.84 -2.13 12.87
C GLU A 167 19.72 -3.22 12.26
N VAL A 168 19.19 -4.44 12.11
CA VAL A 168 19.92 -5.58 11.52
C VAL A 168 20.04 -5.44 10.01
N LEU A 169 18.99 -4.99 9.35
CA LEU A 169 18.96 -4.82 7.90
C LEU A 169 19.70 -3.56 7.46
N PHE A 170 19.67 -2.50 8.28
CA PHE A 170 20.21 -1.20 7.93
C PHE A 170 21.10 -0.59 9.04
N PRO A 171 22.17 -1.29 9.46
CA PRO A 171 22.99 -0.88 10.59
C PRO A 171 23.75 0.44 10.38
N ASN A 172 23.89 0.88 9.12
CA ASN A 172 24.66 2.07 8.75
C ASN A 172 23.79 3.28 8.38
N LEU A 173 22.46 3.15 8.35
CA LEU A 173 21.56 4.26 8.04
C LEU A 173 21.32 5.11 9.28
N SER A 174 21.18 6.42 9.09
CA SER A 174 20.71 7.34 10.15
C SER A 174 19.29 6.98 10.59
N LYS A 175 18.86 7.43 11.77
CA LYS A 175 17.49 7.21 12.22
C LYS A 175 16.45 7.83 11.29
N GLU A 176 16.77 9.00 10.72
CA GLU A 176 15.91 9.65 9.73
C GLU A 176 15.83 8.82 8.44
N GLU A 177 16.95 8.29 7.95
CA GLU A 177 17.00 7.43 6.75
C GLU A 177 16.26 6.10 6.97
N GLN A 178 16.41 5.50 8.16
CA GLN A 178 15.66 4.32 8.57
C GLN A 178 14.15 4.61 8.57
N GLY A 179 13.74 5.76 9.12
CA GLY A 179 12.35 6.20 9.14
C GLY A 179 11.76 6.45 7.76
N ALA A 180 12.52 7.08 6.87
CA ALA A 180 12.09 7.40 5.51
C ALA A 180 11.75 6.16 4.66
N ASN A 181 12.23 4.97 5.04
CA ASN A 181 12.01 3.73 4.29
C ASN A 181 11.06 2.76 5.01
N PHE A 182 10.77 3.00 6.29
CA PHE A 182 10.08 2.05 7.14
C PHE A 182 8.61 1.84 6.75
N ASP A 183 7.89 2.91 6.47
CA ASP A 183 6.49 2.86 6.02
C ASP A 183 6.34 2.13 4.67
N LEU A 184 7.28 2.32 3.74
CA LEU A 184 7.31 1.64 2.45
C LEU A 184 7.64 0.15 2.60
N ASN A 185 8.55 -0.21 3.50
CA ASN A 185 8.77 -1.60 3.88
C ASN A 185 7.48 -2.25 4.40
N LEU A 186 6.77 -1.55 5.28
CA LEU A 186 5.53 -2.04 5.87
C LEU A 186 4.42 -2.18 4.83
N VAL A 187 4.26 -1.18 3.95
CA VAL A 187 3.27 -1.22 2.85
C VAL A 187 3.59 -2.31 1.84
N GLY A 188 4.86 -2.48 1.45
CA GLY A 188 5.25 -3.58 0.57
C GLY A 188 5.00 -4.94 1.20
N SER A 189 5.20 -5.10 2.50
CA SER A 189 4.86 -6.35 3.19
C SER A 189 3.34 -6.60 3.24
N MET A 190 2.52 -5.58 3.46
CA MET A 190 1.06 -5.73 3.37
C MET A 190 0.58 -6.04 1.95
N GLN A 191 1.21 -5.46 0.93
CA GLN A 191 0.94 -5.78 -0.47
C GLN A 191 1.37 -7.20 -0.82
N SER A 192 2.51 -7.65 -0.28
CA SER A 192 2.97 -9.03 -0.43
C SER A 192 2.00 -10.00 0.24
N GLU A 193 1.52 -9.71 1.44
CA GLU A 193 0.51 -10.53 2.12
C GLU A 193 -0.78 -10.63 1.28
N GLU A 194 -1.28 -9.52 0.75
CA GLU A 194 -2.45 -9.52 -0.17
C GLU A 194 -2.17 -10.32 -1.44
N PHE A 195 -0.94 -10.25 -1.96
CA PHE A 195 -0.56 -10.99 -3.14
C PHE A 195 -0.51 -12.50 -2.85
N SER A 196 0.17 -12.91 -1.79
CA SER A 196 0.46 -14.31 -1.45
C SER A 196 -0.74 -15.03 -0.85
N SER A 197 -1.61 -14.32 -0.14
CA SER A 197 -2.74 -14.87 0.60
C SER A 197 -4.03 -14.06 0.41
N PRO A 198 -5.21 -14.71 0.30
CA PRO A 198 -6.49 -14.00 0.33
C PRO A 198 -6.89 -13.53 1.73
N SER A 199 -6.09 -13.81 2.77
CA SER A 199 -6.38 -13.52 4.19
C SER A 199 -6.85 -12.08 4.40
N GLY A 200 -6.11 -11.10 3.86
CA GLY A 200 -6.41 -9.69 4.01
C GLY A 200 -7.75 -9.31 3.37
N ILE A 201 -7.96 -9.73 2.12
CA ILE A 201 -9.21 -9.50 1.39
C ILE A 201 -10.41 -10.12 2.11
N LEU A 202 -10.26 -11.35 2.61
CA LEU A 202 -11.29 -12.04 3.39
C LEU A 202 -11.56 -11.39 4.74
N ALA A 203 -10.54 -10.75 5.34
CA ALA A 203 -10.67 -9.89 6.51
C ALA A 203 -11.15 -8.46 6.16
N GLY A 204 -11.43 -8.19 4.88
CA GLY A 204 -11.97 -6.95 4.36
C GLY A 204 -11.00 -5.77 4.38
N TRP A 205 -9.70 -6.02 4.18
CA TRP A 205 -8.71 -4.98 3.88
C TRP A 205 -7.82 -5.38 2.69
N GLY A 206 -7.21 -4.39 2.03
CA GLY A 206 -6.32 -4.59 0.87
C GLY A 206 -6.76 -3.77 -0.34
N GLY A 207 -6.67 -4.35 -1.54
CA GLY A 207 -7.04 -3.67 -2.78
C GLY A 207 -6.04 -2.62 -3.25
N GLY A 208 -4.83 -2.60 -2.69
CA GLY A 208 -3.86 -1.51 -2.81
C GLY A 208 -3.78 -0.66 -1.54
N PHE A 209 -2.70 0.13 -1.44
CA PHE A 209 -2.37 0.91 -0.25
C PHE A 209 -1.88 2.29 -0.63
N GLU A 210 -2.17 3.25 0.23
CA GLU A 210 -1.79 4.65 0.12
C GLU A 210 -0.91 5.04 1.29
N VAL A 211 0.04 5.93 1.05
CA VAL A 211 0.89 6.51 2.09
C VAL A 211 0.94 8.02 1.91
N ALA A 212 0.64 8.76 2.97
CA ALA A 212 0.93 10.18 3.08
C ALA A 212 2.01 10.40 4.14
N ARG A 213 2.95 11.30 3.87
CA ARG A 213 4.09 11.58 4.75
C ARG A 213 4.22 13.08 5.00
N LEU A 214 4.66 13.44 6.19
CA LEU A 214 5.19 14.77 6.47
C LEU A 214 6.65 14.87 6.02
N SER A 215 6.94 15.72 5.03
CA SER A 215 8.30 16.09 4.61
C SER A 215 8.41 17.60 4.51
N ASP A 216 9.48 18.18 5.06
CA ASP A 216 9.75 19.63 4.95
C ASP A 216 8.58 20.51 5.39
N GLY A 217 7.89 20.09 6.45
CA GLY A 217 6.71 20.78 7.01
C GLY A 217 5.45 20.69 6.14
N ARG A 218 5.44 19.83 5.11
CA ARG A 218 4.30 19.62 4.21
C ARG A 218 3.89 18.14 4.18
N ILE A 219 2.59 17.90 4.16
CA ILE A 219 2.01 16.58 3.98
C ILE A 219 1.75 16.34 2.50
N SER A 220 2.25 15.23 1.98
CA SER A 220 2.01 14.78 0.60
C SER A 220 1.90 13.26 0.53
N LYS A 221 1.18 12.75 -0.47
CA LYS A 221 1.18 11.32 -0.78
C LYS A 221 2.50 10.92 -1.44
N ILE A 222 2.96 9.70 -1.19
CA ILE A 222 4.11 9.11 -1.88
C ILE A 222 3.64 8.60 -3.24
N ASP A 223 4.05 9.28 -4.31
CA ASP A 223 3.59 9.02 -5.68
C ASP A 223 4.52 8.09 -6.46
N ASN A 224 4.00 7.50 -7.53
CA ASN A 224 4.69 6.60 -8.46
C ASN A 224 5.44 5.44 -7.76
N ILE A 225 4.69 4.69 -6.96
CA ILE A 225 5.17 3.49 -6.28
C ILE A 225 4.97 2.29 -7.21
N PHE A 226 6.06 1.62 -7.55
CA PHE A 226 6.07 0.45 -8.41
C PHE A 226 6.42 -0.82 -7.63
N SER A 227 5.43 -1.68 -7.38
CA SER A 227 5.58 -2.89 -6.60
C SER A 227 5.89 -4.09 -7.48
N LEU A 228 6.94 -4.83 -7.11
CA LEU A 228 7.43 -6.04 -7.76
C LEU A 228 7.42 -7.20 -6.78
N HIS A 229 7.04 -8.38 -7.27
CA HIS A 229 7.00 -9.60 -6.47
C HIS A 229 8.05 -10.61 -6.95
N PHE A 230 8.79 -11.14 -5.99
CA PHE A 230 9.78 -12.18 -6.17
C PHE A 230 9.53 -13.29 -5.15
N TYR A 231 10.08 -14.47 -5.42
CA TYR A 231 10.19 -15.50 -4.40
C TYR A 231 11.53 -16.21 -4.49
N VAL A 232 11.93 -16.84 -3.38
CA VAL A 232 13.07 -17.76 -3.33
C VAL A 232 12.60 -19.20 -3.15
N ARG A 233 13.34 -20.14 -3.75
CA ARG A 233 13.21 -21.59 -3.50
C ARG A 233 14.57 -22.18 -3.18
N GLU A 234 14.59 -23.22 -2.36
CA GLU A 234 15.83 -23.97 -2.16
C GLU A 234 16.18 -24.76 -3.41
N GLY A 235 17.39 -24.54 -3.92
CA GLY A 235 18.01 -25.33 -4.97
C GLY A 235 18.57 -26.64 -4.43
N VAL A 236 18.98 -27.52 -5.35
CA VAL A 236 19.47 -28.88 -5.03
C VAL A 236 20.72 -28.87 -4.15
N THR A 237 21.54 -27.82 -4.24
CA THR A 237 22.79 -27.64 -3.49
C THR A 237 22.60 -26.96 -2.14
N GLY A 238 21.36 -26.60 -1.77
CA GLY A 238 21.04 -25.83 -0.56
C GLY A 238 21.19 -24.32 -0.72
N GLU A 239 21.52 -23.82 -1.91
CA GLU A 239 21.43 -22.40 -2.29
C GLU A 239 19.98 -21.96 -2.49
N LEU A 240 19.75 -20.65 -2.60
CA LEU A 240 18.45 -20.07 -2.91
C LEU A 240 18.40 -19.62 -4.37
N ASP A 241 17.35 -20.02 -5.05
CA ASP A 241 17.01 -19.58 -6.40
C ASP A 241 15.95 -18.48 -6.30
N LEU A 242 16.35 -17.25 -6.62
CA LEU A 242 15.48 -16.07 -6.68
C LEU A 242 14.79 -16.01 -8.04
N TYR A 243 13.47 -15.92 -8.02
CA TYR A 243 12.66 -15.79 -9.21
C TYR A 243 11.77 -14.56 -9.15
N TRP A 244 11.59 -13.93 -10.31
CA TRP A 244 10.63 -12.86 -10.50
C TRP A 244 9.26 -13.41 -10.89
N LEU A 245 8.21 -12.88 -10.25
CA LEU A 245 6.83 -13.06 -10.66
C LEU A 245 6.42 -11.87 -11.52
N PRO A 246 5.99 -12.09 -12.78
CA PRO A 246 5.64 -11.01 -13.66
C PRO A 246 4.22 -10.48 -13.41
N ASP A 247 3.99 -10.14 -12.14
CA ASP A 247 2.89 -9.36 -11.62
C ASP A 247 3.49 -8.10 -11.01
N PHE A 248 2.94 -6.95 -11.37
CA PHE A 248 3.34 -5.69 -10.78
C PHE A 248 2.16 -4.74 -10.62
N ARG A 249 2.34 -3.84 -9.66
CA ARG A 249 1.37 -2.81 -9.33
C ARG A 249 2.05 -1.47 -9.39
N HIS A 250 1.42 -0.51 -10.05
CA HIS A 250 1.85 0.87 -10.03
C HIS A 250 0.78 1.73 -9.37
N THR A 251 1.09 2.33 -8.22
CA THR A 251 0.23 3.28 -7.54
C THR A 251 0.74 4.68 -7.81
N SER A 252 -0.12 5.51 -8.37
CA SER A 252 0.17 6.91 -8.68
C SER A 252 -1.05 7.79 -8.42
N TYR A 253 -0.88 9.10 -8.51
CA TYR A 253 -1.96 10.06 -8.33
C TYR A 253 -2.17 10.95 -9.56
N TRP A 254 -3.43 11.17 -9.90
CA TRP A 254 -3.83 12.17 -10.89
C TRP A 254 -4.74 13.17 -10.19
N ASN A 255 -4.24 14.39 -9.96
CA ASN A 255 -4.87 15.36 -9.06
C ASN A 255 -5.06 14.76 -7.66
N ASP A 256 -6.30 14.64 -7.19
CA ASP A 256 -6.67 14.05 -5.90
C ASP A 256 -7.14 12.60 -6.02
N ILE A 257 -6.93 11.95 -7.15
CA ILE A 257 -7.44 10.60 -7.46
C ILE A 257 -6.29 9.60 -7.43
N THR A 258 -6.53 8.43 -6.83
CA THR A 258 -5.58 7.32 -6.80
C THR A 258 -5.78 6.48 -8.05
N VAL A 259 -4.67 6.25 -8.75
CA VAL A 259 -4.60 5.41 -9.93
C VAL A 259 -3.75 4.19 -9.58
N VAL A 260 -4.36 3.01 -9.64
CA VAL A 260 -3.64 1.74 -9.50
C VAL A 260 -3.65 1.03 -10.85
N GLN A 261 -2.47 0.80 -11.42
CA GLN A 261 -2.32 -0.03 -12.60
C GLN A 261 -1.85 -1.41 -12.14
N ALA A 262 -2.62 -2.45 -12.44
CA ALA A 262 -2.25 -3.82 -12.12
C ALA A 262 -1.98 -4.58 -13.42
N MET A 263 -0.81 -5.20 -13.50
CA MET A 263 -0.40 -5.98 -14.66
C MET A 263 0.03 -7.36 -14.22
N GLU A 264 -0.55 -8.39 -14.84
CA GLU A 264 -0.29 -9.79 -14.53
C GLU A 264 -0.04 -10.53 -15.84
N HIS A 265 1.17 -11.05 -16.01
CA HIS A 265 1.54 -11.84 -17.18
C HIS A 265 1.62 -13.33 -16.81
N PRO A 266 0.80 -14.19 -17.43
CA PRO A 266 0.99 -15.63 -17.29
C PRO A 266 2.37 -16.05 -17.80
N VAL A 267 2.97 -17.04 -17.16
CA VAL A 267 4.24 -17.63 -17.59
C VAL A 267 3.96 -19.06 -18.01
N ASN A 268 4.35 -19.42 -19.24
CA ASN A 268 4.19 -20.80 -19.71
C ASN A 268 5.30 -21.72 -19.16
N GLU A 269 5.23 -23.02 -19.46
CA GLU A 269 6.22 -24.01 -19.00
C GLU A 269 7.65 -23.72 -19.46
N SER A 270 7.84 -22.96 -20.55
CA SER A 270 9.15 -22.56 -21.07
C SER A 270 9.71 -21.30 -20.40
N GLY A 271 9.02 -20.72 -19.41
CA GLY A 271 9.39 -19.44 -18.80
C GLY A 271 9.07 -18.22 -19.67
N LEU A 272 8.31 -18.37 -20.76
CA LEU A 272 7.92 -17.26 -21.62
C LEU A 272 6.72 -16.55 -21.02
N MET A 273 6.84 -15.23 -20.84
CA MET A 273 5.75 -14.34 -20.45
C MET A 273 4.76 -14.19 -21.61
N LEU A 274 3.50 -14.47 -21.33
CA LEU A 274 2.39 -14.32 -22.25
C LEU A 274 1.73 -12.94 -22.09
N PRO A 275 0.99 -12.45 -23.11
CA PRO A 275 0.15 -11.28 -22.98
C PRO A 275 -0.77 -11.41 -21.76
N GLY A 276 -0.66 -10.42 -20.89
CA GLY A 276 -1.26 -10.43 -19.57
C GLY A 276 -2.53 -9.61 -19.47
N ARG A 277 -3.05 -9.59 -18.26
CA ARG A 277 -4.04 -8.60 -17.83
C ARG A 277 -3.34 -7.27 -17.60
N ARG A 278 -4.01 -6.18 -17.97
CA ARG A 278 -3.61 -4.80 -17.64
C ARG A 278 -4.87 -4.02 -17.25
N ASP A 279 -5.11 -3.95 -15.95
CA ASP A 279 -6.28 -3.28 -15.39
C ASP A 279 -5.85 -1.92 -14.82
N VAL A 280 -6.70 -0.90 -14.98
CA VAL A 280 -6.51 0.43 -14.39
C VAL A 280 -7.68 0.71 -13.46
N PHE A 281 -7.38 0.96 -12.21
CA PHE A 281 -8.33 1.30 -11.17
C PHE A 281 -8.18 2.78 -10.82
N VAL A 282 -9.29 3.48 -10.74
CA VAL A 282 -9.34 4.91 -10.47
C VAL A 282 -10.29 5.12 -9.30
N THR A 283 -9.81 5.75 -8.22
CA THR A 283 -10.62 5.98 -7.03
C THR A 283 -10.34 7.35 -6.42
N GLY A 284 -11.41 8.10 -6.12
CA GLY A 284 -11.32 9.43 -5.53
C GLY A 284 -11.50 9.41 -4.01
N PRO A 285 -11.46 10.58 -3.34
CA PRO A 285 -11.82 10.71 -1.94
C PRO A 285 -13.34 10.55 -1.74
N PRO A 286 -13.78 10.12 -0.55
CA PRO A 286 -15.21 10.06 -0.23
C PRO A 286 -15.84 11.47 -0.30
N GLY A 287 -17.12 11.53 -0.64
CA GLY A 287 -17.89 12.79 -0.71
C GLY A 287 -17.65 13.61 -1.97
N LYS A 288 -16.70 13.21 -2.84
CA LYS A 288 -16.54 13.83 -4.15
C LYS A 288 -17.33 13.09 -5.23
N PRO A 289 -17.94 13.81 -6.19
CA PRO A 289 -18.49 13.18 -7.38
C PRO A 289 -17.38 12.45 -8.13
N ASN A 290 -17.77 11.48 -8.97
CA ASN A 290 -16.80 10.83 -9.85
C ASN A 290 -16.01 11.90 -10.61
N PRO A 291 -14.68 11.78 -10.64
CA PRO A 291 -13.86 12.79 -11.26
C PRO A 291 -14.21 12.92 -12.74
N ASP A 292 -14.18 14.15 -13.25
CA ASP A 292 -14.25 14.34 -14.69
C ASP A 292 -13.00 13.73 -15.32
N MET A 293 -13.19 12.64 -16.05
CA MET A 293 -12.11 11.93 -16.74
C MET A 293 -11.75 12.60 -18.08
N SER A 294 -12.38 13.74 -18.42
CA SER A 294 -12.00 14.53 -19.58
C SER A 294 -10.59 15.09 -19.36
N GLY A 295 -9.63 14.60 -20.15
CA GLY A 295 -8.21 14.94 -19.99
C GLY A 295 -7.44 14.06 -19.00
N PHE A 296 -8.01 12.95 -18.52
CA PHE A 296 -7.24 11.94 -17.80
C PHE A 296 -6.08 11.43 -18.67
N ILE A 297 -4.86 11.59 -18.17
CA ILE A 297 -3.65 11.02 -18.75
C ILE A 297 -3.23 9.91 -17.80
N LEU A 298 -3.22 8.67 -18.31
CA LEU A 298 -2.75 7.53 -17.55
C LEU A 298 -1.28 7.76 -17.15
N PRO A 299 -0.95 7.71 -15.85
CA PRO A 299 0.43 7.84 -15.41
C PRO A 299 1.33 6.80 -16.09
N ASP A 300 2.51 7.27 -16.48
CA ASP A 300 3.52 6.43 -17.09
C ASP A 300 4.24 5.64 -15.99
N TYR A 301 3.95 4.34 -15.90
CA TYR A 301 4.57 3.46 -14.91
C TYR A 301 6.08 3.26 -15.13
N HIS A 302 6.66 3.82 -16.20
CA HIS A 302 8.12 3.92 -16.35
C HIS A 302 8.72 5.10 -15.56
N GLN A 303 7.91 6.07 -15.13
CA GLN A 303 8.32 7.17 -14.25
C GLN A 303 8.08 6.76 -12.80
N GLN A 304 9.04 6.07 -12.20
CA GLN A 304 8.92 5.50 -10.86
C GLN A 304 9.70 6.35 -9.87
N SER A 305 9.07 6.79 -8.78
CA SER A 305 9.79 7.43 -7.67
C SER A 305 10.36 6.39 -6.72
N VAL A 306 9.62 5.28 -6.56
CA VAL A 306 9.93 4.19 -5.63
C VAL A 306 9.64 2.87 -6.31
N ILE A 307 10.59 1.94 -6.21
CA ILE A 307 10.37 0.52 -6.55
C ILE A 307 10.33 -0.26 -5.25
N MET A 308 9.23 -0.94 -4.97
CA MET A 308 9.11 -1.83 -3.81
C MET A 308 9.22 -3.27 -4.27
N ALA A 309 10.33 -3.92 -3.96
CA ALA A 309 10.50 -5.36 -4.23
C ALA A 309 10.15 -6.17 -2.99
N SER A 310 9.17 -7.06 -3.10
CA SER A 310 8.87 -8.06 -2.07
C SER A 310 9.46 -9.40 -2.48
N ILE A 311 10.20 -10.05 -1.59
CA ILE A 311 10.78 -11.38 -1.79
C ILE A 311 10.20 -12.33 -0.74
N GLU A 312 9.41 -13.29 -1.20
CA GLU A 312 8.80 -14.31 -0.35
C GLU A 312 9.68 -15.57 -0.29
N PHE A 313 9.78 -16.19 0.88
CA PHE A 313 10.26 -17.57 1.02
C PHE A 313 9.09 -18.47 1.44
N PRO A 314 8.36 -19.09 0.48
CA PRO A 314 7.12 -19.80 0.78
C PRO A 314 7.29 -20.96 1.77
N ALA A 315 8.49 -21.57 1.84
CA ALA A 315 8.76 -22.68 2.74
C ALA A 315 8.71 -22.28 4.23
N THR A 316 9.01 -21.01 4.54
CA THR A 316 9.03 -20.49 5.91
C THR A 316 7.94 -19.45 6.16
N PHE A 317 7.17 -19.07 5.14
CA PHE A 317 6.23 -17.94 5.17
C PHE A 317 6.90 -16.61 5.56
N ASP A 318 8.20 -16.48 5.28
CA ASP A 318 8.93 -15.24 5.50
C ASP A 318 8.83 -14.32 4.28
N VAL A 319 8.72 -13.03 4.54
CA VAL A 319 8.75 -11.99 3.50
C VAL A 319 9.78 -10.94 3.88
N ILE A 320 10.53 -10.47 2.88
CA ILE A 320 11.31 -9.24 2.98
C ILE A 320 10.81 -8.24 1.93
N THR A 321 10.79 -6.97 2.29
CA THR A 321 10.51 -5.87 1.37
C THR A 321 11.76 -5.01 1.27
N ALA A 322 12.09 -4.58 0.07
CA ALA A 322 13.24 -3.74 -0.24
C ALA A 322 12.81 -2.57 -1.14
N PRO A 323 12.59 -1.37 -0.59
CA PRO A 323 12.37 -0.17 -1.38
C PRO A 323 13.69 0.27 -2.00
N SER A 324 13.62 0.65 -3.28
CA SER A 324 14.69 1.29 -4.03
C SER A 324 14.19 2.62 -4.56
N PHE A 325 15.04 3.65 -4.47
CA PHE A 325 14.78 4.98 -4.98
C PHE A 325 15.79 5.26 -6.08
N GLY A 326 15.32 5.81 -7.20
CA GLY A 326 16.21 6.16 -8.29
C GLY A 326 15.46 6.74 -9.48
N ASP A 327 16.16 7.55 -10.26
CA ASP A 327 15.62 8.18 -11.47
C ASP A 327 15.61 7.23 -12.68
N GLU A 328 16.39 6.14 -12.61
CA GLU A 328 16.41 5.13 -13.65
C GLU A 328 15.38 4.03 -13.38
N PRO A 329 14.58 3.65 -14.39
CA PRO A 329 13.61 2.59 -14.23
C PRO A 329 14.34 1.28 -13.99
N ALA A 330 14.12 0.66 -12.82
CA ALA A 330 14.69 -0.65 -12.52
C ALA A 330 14.10 -1.75 -13.39
N ILE A 331 13.03 -1.46 -14.12
CA ILE A 331 12.38 -2.37 -15.06
C ILE A 331 12.04 -1.66 -16.37
N ARG A 332 12.41 -2.27 -17.50
CA ARG A 332 12.01 -1.80 -18.84
C ARG A 332 11.24 -2.88 -19.56
N PHE A 333 10.14 -2.48 -20.18
CA PHE A 333 9.27 -3.34 -20.98
C PHE A 333 9.43 -2.96 -22.45
N ASP A 334 10.03 -3.84 -23.26
CA ASP A 334 10.32 -3.53 -24.67
C ASP A 334 9.19 -3.95 -25.63
N ALA A 335 7.96 -4.07 -25.14
CA ALA A 335 6.83 -4.54 -25.92
C ALA A 335 5.88 -3.40 -26.28
N PRO A 336 5.68 -3.10 -27.58
CA PRO A 336 4.55 -2.31 -28.03
C PRO A 336 3.25 -2.92 -27.50
N ILE A 337 2.28 -2.08 -27.16
CA ILE A 337 0.92 -2.53 -26.80
C ILE A 337 0.41 -3.46 -27.91
N GLY A 338 0.10 -4.71 -27.57
CA GLY A 338 -0.36 -5.74 -28.53
C GLY A 338 0.70 -6.74 -29.02
N SER A 339 1.95 -6.65 -28.54
CA SER A 339 2.98 -7.66 -28.78
C SER A 339 2.58 -9.02 -28.17
N ASP A 340 2.94 -10.11 -28.84
CA ASP A 340 2.81 -11.49 -28.34
C ASP A 340 3.88 -11.85 -27.31
N ARG A 341 4.90 -10.99 -27.16
CA ARG A 341 6.04 -11.16 -26.25
C ARG A 341 6.28 -9.90 -25.46
N VAL A 342 6.60 -10.08 -24.19
CA VAL A 342 7.01 -9.01 -23.29
C VAL A 342 8.44 -9.28 -22.86
N HIS A 343 9.37 -8.42 -23.31
CA HIS A 343 10.75 -8.44 -22.82
C HIS A 343 10.86 -7.53 -21.62
N VAL A 344 11.47 -8.05 -20.55
CA VAL A 344 11.66 -7.35 -19.29
C VAL A 344 13.12 -7.40 -18.95
N SER A 345 13.72 -6.23 -18.76
CA SER A 345 15.09 -6.10 -18.27
C SER A 345 15.10 -5.45 -16.90
N PHE A 346 15.98 -5.94 -16.03
CA PHE A 346 16.24 -5.35 -14.72
C PHE A 346 17.54 -4.56 -14.73
N ASP A 347 17.58 -3.47 -13.98
CA ASP A 347 18.86 -2.87 -13.63
C ASP A 347 19.72 -3.87 -12.84
N ILE A 348 21.01 -3.93 -13.18
CA ILE A 348 21.92 -4.92 -12.61
C ILE A 348 22.22 -4.62 -11.14
N ASN A 349 22.27 -3.35 -10.74
CA ASN A 349 22.54 -2.98 -9.36
C ASN A 349 21.33 -3.27 -8.48
N PHE A 350 20.12 -2.98 -8.98
CA PHE A 350 18.88 -3.37 -8.32
C PHE A 350 18.82 -4.87 -8.07
N LEU A 351 19.07 -5.70 -9.09
CA LEU A 351 19.03 -7.14 -8.94
C LEU A 351 20.13 -7.67 -7.99
N ALA A 352 21.34 -7.10 -8.07
CA ALA A 352 22.43 -7.44 -7.15
C ALA A 352 22.07 -7.13 -5.68
N GLN A 353 21.37 -6.02 -5.43
CA GLN A 353 20.87 -5.69 -4.09
C GLN A 353 19.85 -6.71 -3.59
N LEU A 354 18.87 -7.12 -4.42
CA LEU A 354 17.89 -8.15 -4.04
C LEU A 354 18.56 -9.48 -3.68
N ILE A 355 19.57 -9.89 -4.46
CA ILE A 355 20.38 -11.08 -4.18
C ILE A 355 21.13 -10.94 -2.86
N ALA A 356 21.77 -9.79 -2.61
CA ALA A 356 22.52 -9.54 -1.39
C ALA A 356 21.63 -9.55 -0.14
N ILE A 357 20.47 -8.88 -0.20
CA ILE A 357 19.50 -8.85 0.91
C ILE A 357 18.94 -10.26 1.17
N SER A 358 18.61 -11.01 0.11
CA SER A 358 18.15 -12.41 0.25
C SER A 358 19.22 -13.28 0.93
N HIS A 359 20.48 -13.17 0.49
CA HIS A 359 21.59 -13.86 1.13
C HIS A 359 21.70 -13.50 2.60
N GLN A 360 21.73 -12.21 2.92
CA GLN A 360 21.88 -11.73 4.29
C GLN A 360 20.72 -12.20 5.18
N LYS A 361 19.48 -12.16 4.68
CA LYS A 361 18.30 -12.56 5.44
C LYS A 361 18.30 -14.04 5.80
N TRP A 362 18.60 -14.91 4.84
CA TRP A 362 18.44 -16.37 5.01
C TRP A 362 19.76 -17.12 5.22
N GLY A 363 20.90 -16.44 5.18
CA GLY A 363 22.22 -17.03 5.40
C GLY A 363 22.61 -18.05 4.32
N LYS A 364 22.04 -17.94 3.12
CA LYS A 364 22.26 -18.86 2.00
C LYS A 364 22.69 -18.11 0.74
N PRO A 365 23.67 -18.62 -0.04
CA PRO A 365 23.96 -18.07 -1.36
C PRO A 365 22.68 -17.99 -2.19
N THR A 366 22.45 -16.84 -2.83
CA THR A 366 21.24 -16.60 -3.62
C THR A 366 21.61 -16.31 -5.08
N HIS A 367 20.87 -16.89 -6.03
CA HIS A 367 21.09 -16.72 -7.46
C HIS A 367 19.79 -16.36 -8.15
N PHE A 368 19.81 -15.31 -8.98
CA PHE A 368 18.66 -15.01 -9.83
C PHE A 368 18.53 -16.04 -10.97
N ARG A 369 17.35 -16.65 -11.10
CA ARG A 369 17.06 -17.68 -12.11
C ARG A 369 16.13 -17.22 -13.22
N GLY A 370 15.63 -15.99 -13.16
CA GLY A 370 14.75 -15.43 -14.17
C GLY A 370 13.28 -15.42 -13.76
N VAL A 371 12.40 -15.78 -14.70
CA VAL A 371 10.94 -15.73 -14.58
C VAL A 371 10.37 -17.13 -14.42
N THR A 372 9.26 -17.22 -13.70
CA THR A 372 8.59 -18.49 -13.37
C THR A 372 7.10 -18.25 -13.12
N PRO A 373 6.24 -19.26 -13.30
CA PRO A 373 4.87 -19.17 -12.82
C PRO A 373 4.83 -19.01 -11.29
N ARG A 374 3.72 -18.43 -10.81
CA ARG A 374 3.40 -18.32 -9.39
C ARG A 374 3.43 -19.72 -8.75
N PRO A 375 4.07 -19.90 -7.56
CA PRO A 375 3.93 -21.12 -6.79
C PRO A 375 2.45 -21.38 -6.50
N GLY A 376 1.98 -22.59 -6.80
CA GLY A 376 0.60 -23.01 -6.53
C GLY A 376 0.38 -23.40 -5.09
#